data_AF-A0A4S4NHY4-F1
#
_entry.id   AF-A0A4S4NHY4-F1
#
_cell.length_a   1.000
_cell.length_b   1.000
_cell.length_c   1.000
_cell.angle_alpha   90.00
_cell.angle_beta   90.00
_cell.angle_gamma   90.00
#
_symmetry.space_group_name_H-M   'P 1'
#
loop_
_entity.id
_entity.type
_entity.pdbx_description
1 polymer ?
#
loop_
_entity_poly.entity_id
_entity_poly.type
_entity_poly.pdbx_seq_one_letter_code
_entity_poly.pdbx_strand_id
1 'polypeptide(L)'
;MSVATVSPVRSADANDSTEMNQDLLVALVAAALTEAWIAAAGLRHTVVPALPPSRRAFPELLARRLEKAQIFDDAFVDDLGTFLETLTAKINSTTHVGWEADENHVRGGYEVIYADCQTHALIQCANELHGVRDMVSAVLHGARAMRVSQEILDA
;
A
#
# COMPACT_ATOMS: atom_id res chain seq x y z
N MET A 1 -34.23 -45.15 30.21
CA MET A 1 -33.52 -44.69 29.00
C MET A 1 -33.88 -43.23 28.79
N SER A 2 -32.95 -42.31 29.12
CA SER A 2 -33.17 -40.87 28.97
C SER A 2 -32.40 -40.42 27.73
N VAL A 3 -33.12 -39.87 26.74
CA VAL A 3 -32.55 -39.35 25.50
C VAL A 3 -32.01 -37.95 25.82
N ALA A 4 -30.69 -37.79 25.79
CA ALA A 4 -30.06 -36.49 25.90
C ALA A 4 -30.28 -35.71 24.60
N THR A 5 -31.08 -34.65 24.68
CA THR A 5 -31.17 -33.58 23.70
C THR A 5 -29.80 -32.92 23.53
N VAL A 6 -29.23 -33.03 22.33
CA VAL A 6 -28.05 -32.27 21.91
C VAL A 6 -28.49 -30.81 21.70
N SER A 7 -28.00 -29.92 22.57
CA SER A 7 -28.18 -28.47 22.45
C SER A 7 -27.40 -27.88 21.26
N PRO A 8 -27.84 -26.72 20.71
CA PRO A 8 -27.25 -26.11 19.53
C PRO A 8 -26.02 -25.27 19.91
N VAL A 9 -24.81 -25.79 19.69
CA VAL A 9 -23.54 -25.03 19.90
C VAL A 9 -23.06 -24.35 18.62
N ARG A 10 -23.66 -24.64 17.46
CA ARG A 10 -23.09 -24.31 16.15
C ARG A 10 -23.29 -22.86 15.67
N SER A 11 -24.16 -22.08 16.29
CA SER A 11 -24.52 -20.73 15.82
C SER A 11 -23.75 -19.58 16.48
N ALA A 12 -23.15 -19.78 17.65
CA ALA A 12 -22.38 -18.74 18.34
C ALA A 12 -20.97 -18.55 17.73
N ASP A 13 -20.26 -19.65 17.46
CA ASP A 13 -18.88 -19.61 16.95
C ASP A 13 -18.77 -19.01 15.53
N ALA A 14 -19.80 -19.21 14.69
CA ALA A 14 -19.85 -18.64 13.35
C ALA A 14 -20.13 -17.12 13.36
N ASN A 15 -20.95 -16.65 14.29
CA ASN A 15 -21.23 -15.22 14.43
C ASN A 15 -20.00 -14.47 14.96
N ASP A 16 -19.32 -15.04 15.96
CA ASP A 16 -18.09 -14.50 16.54
C ASP A 16 -16.94 -14.42 15.51
N SER A 17 -16.81 -15.45 14.66
CA SER A 17 -15.83 -15.45 13.55
C SER A 17 -16.15 -14.40 12.48
N THR A 18 -17.43 -14.09 12.26
CA THR A 18 -17.86 -13.11 11.26
C THR A 18 -17.63 -11.68 11.75
N GLU A 19 -17.96 -11.41 13.02
CA GLU A 19 -17.70 -10.13 13.68
C GLU A 19 -16.18 -9.83 13.71
N MET A 20 -15.35 -10.82 14.07
CA MET A 20 -13.89 -10.67 14.07
C MET A 20 -13.31 -10.36 12.68
N ASN A 21 -13.87 -10.95 11.61
CA ASN A 21 -13.45 -10.67 10.23
C ASN A 21 -13.88 -9.27 9.77
N GLN A 22 -15.04 -8.78 10.21
CA GLN A 22 -15.50 -7.43 9.91
C GLN A 22 -14.62 -6.39 10.62
N ASP A 23 -14.29 -6.60 11.89
CA ASP A 23 -13.41 -5.72 12.66
C ASP A 23 -12.01 -5.63 12.03
N LEU A 24 -11.48 -6.75 11.55
CA LEU A 24 -10.21 -6.78 10.82
C LEU A 24 -10.29 -5.96 9.52
N LEU A 25 -11.36 -6.11 8.73
CA LEU A 25 -11.53 -5.34 7.50
C LEU A 25 -11.67 -3.85 7.78
N VAL A 26 -12.39 -3.46 8.84
CA VAL A 26 -12.50 -2.07 9.28
C VAL A 26 -11.14 -1.50 9.68
N ALA A 27 -10.34 -2.27 10.42
CA ALA A 27 -8.99 -1.87 10.79
C ALA A 27 -8.08 -1.67 9.57
N LEU A 28 -8.14 -2.57 8.58
CA LEU A 28 -7.40 -2.45 7.32
C LEU A 28 -7.83 -1.23 6.51
N VAL A 29 -9.14 -0.96 6.43
CA VAL A 29 -9.66 0.26 5.76
C VAL A 29 -9.16 1.51 6.47
N ALA A 30 -9.22 1.57 7.79
CA ALA A 30 -8.76 2.72 8.57
C ALA A 30 -7.25 2.97 8.38
N ALA A 31 -6.44 1.91 8.37
CA ALA A 31 -5.01 2.00 8.08
C ALA A 31 -4.75 2.52 6.66
N ALA A 32 -5.42 1.94 5.66
CA ALA A 32 -5.29 2.37 4.26
C ALA A 32 -5.65 3.85 4.07
N LEU A 33 -6.69 4.34 4.74
CA LEU A 33 -7.10 5.74 4.67
C LEU A 33 -6.10 6.69 5.33
N THR A 34 -5.53 6.28 6.47
CA THR A 34 -4.49 7.06 7.17
C THR A 34 -3.26 7.21 6.29
N GLU A 35 -2.82 6.11 5.68
CA GLU A 35 -1.65 6.07 4.82
C GLU A 35 -1.90 6.81 3.50
N ALA A 36 -3.13 6.74 2.98
CA ALA A 36 -3.51 7.50 1.81
C ALA A 36 -3.37 9.02 2.03
N TRP A 37 -3.71 9.50 3.23
CA TRP A 37 -3.56 10.92 3.57
C TRP A 37 -2.08 11.34 3.62
N ILE A 38 -1.21 10.51 4.21
CA ILE A 38 0.24 10.73 4.25
C ILE A 38 0.82 10.76 2.83
N ALA A 39 0.51 9.74 2.02
CA ALA A 39 0.98 9.64 0.64
C ALA A 39 0.48 10.79 -0.24
N ALA A 40 -0.75 11.29 -0.01
CA ALA A 40 -1.26 12.47 -0.71
C ALA A 40 -0.42 13.73 -0.41
N ALA A 41 -0.04 13.93 0.85
CA ALA A 41 0.84 15.02 1.25
C ALA A 41 2.22 14.88 0.59
N GLY A 42 2.80 13.67 0.57
CA GLY A 42 4.05 13.36 -0.12
C GLY A 42 3.98 13.67 -1.62
N LEU A 43 2.89 13.28 -2.29
CA LEU A 43 2.66 13.63 -3.69
C LEU A 43 2.64 15.14 -3.91
N ARG A 44 1.90 15.89 -3.10
CA ARG A 44 1.75 17.35 -3.28
C ARG A 44 3.02 18.13 -2.98
N HIS A 45 3.73 17.77 -1.93
CA HIS A 45 4.83 18.56 -1.40
C HIS A 45 6.20 18.12 -1.93
N THR A 46 6.33 16.87 -2.38
CA THR A 46 7.60 16.31 -2.84
C THR A 46 7.56 15.96 -4.32
N VAL A 47 6.60 15.13 -4.74
CA VAL A 47 6.63 14.54 -6.08
C VAL A 47 6.20 15.52 -7.16
N VAL A 48 5.08 16.22 -6.97
CA VAL A 48 4.56 17.20 -7.95
C VAL A 48 5.57 18.33 -8.22
N PRO A 49 6.20 18.96 -7.21
CA PRO A 49 7.21 19.99 -7.44
C PRO A 49 8.46 19.48 -8.17
N ALA A 50 8.86 18.22 -7.92
CA ALA A 50 10.05 17.60 -8.52
C ALA A 50 9.86 17.18 -9.99
N LEU A 51 8.64 17.28 -10.53
CA LEU A 51 8.32 16.94 -11.91
C LEU A 51 8.22 18.19 -12.81
N PRO A 52 8.59 18.06 -14.11
CA PRO A 52 8.30 19.10 -15.10
C PRO A 52 6.81 19.42 -15.17
N PRO A 53 6.40 20.68 -15.44
CA PRO A 53 5.00 21.08 -15.45
C PRO A 53 4.08 20.20 -16.32
N SER A 54 4.56 19.73 -17.47
CA SER A 54 3.81 18.85 -18.37
C SER A 54 3.49 17.46 -17.80
N ARG A 55 4.15 17.05 -16.71
CA ARG A 55 3.99 15.73 -16.05
C ARG A 55 3.31 15.80 -14.69
N ARG A 56 2.80 16.97 -14.27
CA ARG A 56 2.20 17.15 -12.93
C ARG A 56 0.75 16.71 -12.83
N ALA A 57 0.00 16.75 -13.92
CA ALA A 57 -1.44 16.51 -13.91
C ALA A 57 -1.85 15.13 -13.34
N PHE A 58 -1.08 14.10 -13.65
CA PHE A 58 -1.36 12.74 -13.20
C PHE A 58 -1.09 12.51 -11.70
N PRO A 59 0.09 12.83 -11.14
CA PRO A 59 0.30 12.76 -9.69
C PRO A 59 -0.63 13.69 -8.90
N GLU A 60 -1.04 14.84 -9.45
CA GLU A 60 -2.08 15.68 -8.85
C GLU A 60 -3.45 14.98 -8.81
N LEU A 61 -3.79 14.21 -9.85
CA LEU A 61 -5.00 13.39 -9.86
C LEU A 61 -4.94 12.29 -8.79
N LEU A 62 -3.82 11.58 -8.69
CA LEU A 62 -3.61 10.56 -7.66
C LEU A 62 -3.72 11.16 -6.25
N ALA A 63 -3.09 12.30 -6.00
CA ALA A 63 -3.20 13.01 -4.72
C ALA A 63 -4.66 13.36 -4.38
N ARG A 64 -5.42 13.86 -5.36
CA ARG A 64 -6.85 14.15 -5.17
C ARG A 64 -7.68 12.90 -4.87
N ARG A 65 -7.38 11.76 -5.49
CA ARG A 65 -8.09 10.50 -5.22
C ARG A 65 -7.80 10.01 -3.80
N LEU A 66 -6.53 10.04 -3.39
CA LEU A 66 -6.08 9.68 -2.05
C LEU A 66 -6.77 10.54 -0.98
N GLU A 67 -6.79 11.87 -1.14
CA GLU A 67 -7.45 12.81 -0.22
C GLU A 67 -8.95 12.57 -0.07
N LYS A 68 -9.60 12.16 -1.16
CA LYS A 68 -11.05 11.92 -1.20
C LYS A 68 -11.44 10.49 -0.88
N ALA A 69 -10.49 9.65 -0.46
CA ALA A 69 -10.70 8.22 -0.23
C ALA A 69 -11.27 7.47 -1.45
N GLN A 70 -11.01 7.95 -2.67
CA GLN A 70 -11.43 7.35 -3.94
C GLN A 70 -10.39 6.34 -4.44
N ILE A 71 -10.06 5.38 -3.58
CA ILE A 71 -8.89 4.50 -3.72
C ILE A 71 -9.24 3.01 -3.76
N PHE A 72 -10.44 2.61 -3.33
CA PHE A 72 -10.83 1.19 -3.23
C PHE A 72 -11.43 0.66 -4.53
N ASP A 73 -10.62 0.67 -5.59
CA ASP A 73 -10.94 0.07 -6.88
C ASP A 73 -9.67 -0.46 -7.56
N ASP A 74 -9.80 -1.52 -8.35
CA ASP A 74 -8.66 -2.16 -9.04
C ASP A 74 -7.95 -1.17 -9.99
N ALA A 75 -8.71 -0.26 -10.62
CA ALA A 75 -8.14 0.75 -11.52
C ALA A 75 -7.21 1.73 -10.78
N PHE A 76 -7.51 2.10 -9.53
CA PHE A 76 -6.61 2.88 -8.68
C PHE A 76 -5.29 2.16 -8.44
N VAL A 77 -5.34 0.86 -8.12
CA VAL A 77 -4.15 0.04 -7.82
C VAL A 77 -3.26 -0.06 -9.05
N ASP A 78 -3.85 -0.23 -10.23
CA ASP A 78 -3.14 -0.29 -11.51
C ASP A 78 -2.54 1.06 -11.91
N ASP A 79 -3.32 2.14 -11.80
CA ASP A 79 -2.85 3.52 -12.05
C ASP A 79 -1.67 3.87 -11.14
N LEU A 80 -1.79 3.55 -9.84
CA LEU A 80 -0.75 3.80 -8.85
C LEU A 80 0.49 2.94 -9.10
N GLY A 81 0.31 1.67 -9.50
CA GLY A 81 1.41 0.79 -9.91
C GLY A 81 2.19 1.34 -11.10
N THR A 82 1.49 1.76 -12.14
CA THR A 82 2.09 2.38 -13.34
C THR A 82 2.84 3.68 -13.00
N PHE A 83 2.27 4.48 -12.08
CA PHE A 83 2.94 5.67 -11.58
C PHE A 83 4.24 5.35 -10.83
N LEU A 84 4.20 4.35 -9.95
CA LEU A 84 5.35 3.90 -9.15
C LEU A 84 6.50 3.40 -10.01
N GLU A 85 6.22 2.69 -11.12
CA GLU A 85 7.24 2.30 -12.09
C GLU A 85 7.92 3.52 -12.71
N THR A 86 7.12 4.52 -13.11
CA THR A 86 7.64 5.78 -13.68
C THR A 86 8.46 6.56 -12.67
N LEU A 87 8.01 6.62 -11.41
CA LEU A 87 8.70 7.32 -10.34
C LEU A 87 10.02 6.62 -9.98
N THR A 88 10.01 5.29 -9.92
CA THR A 88 11.21 4.46 -9.69
C THR A 88 12.24 4.67 -10.79
N ALA A 89 11.82 4.69 -12.07
CA ALA A 89 12.72 4.98 -13.18
C ALA A 89 13.37 6.36 -13.06
N LYS A 90 12.62 7.37 -12.60
CA LYS A 90 13.16 8.71 -12.33
C LYS A 90 14.16 8.70 -11.17
N ILE A 91 13.84 8.06 -10.04
CA ILE A 91 14.74 7.94 -8.89
C ILE A 91 16.06 7.27 -9.31
N ASN A 92 15.99 6.17 -10.06
CA ASN A 92 17.17 5.48 -10.55
C ASN A 92 18.02 6.35 -11.49
N SER A 93 17.39 7.21 -12.29
CA SER A 93 18.13 8.13 -13.17
C SER A 93 18.88 9.24 -12.43
N THR A 94 18.50 9.55 -11.19
CA THR A 94 19.14 10.57 -10.35
C THR A 94 20.02 9.98 -9.25
N THR A 95 20.06 8.65 -9.15
CA THR A 95 20.87 7.92 -8.19
C THR A 95 22.19 7.51 -8.82
N HIS A 96 23.30 7.83 -8.16
CA HIS A 96 24.64 7.46 -8.63
C HIS A 96 25.24 6.40 -7.74
N VAL A 97 25.71 5.30 -8.35
CA VAL A 97 26.45 4.26 -7.64
C VAL A 97 27.94 4.59 -7.70
N GLY A 98 28.58 4.70 -6.54
CA GLY A 98 30.03 4.79 -6.42
C GLY A 98 30.61 3.67 -5.57
N TRP A 99 31.94 3.65 -5.47
CA TRP A 99 32.67 2.66 -4.68
C TRP A 99 33.47 3.41 -3.61
N GLU A 100 33.24 3.06 -2.35
CA GLU A 100 34.01 3.58 -1.23
C GLU A 100 35.06 2.56 -0.84
N ALA A 101 36.34 2.95 -0.95
CA ALA A 101 37.45 2.11 -0.56
C ALA A 101 37.49 1.98 0.98
N ASP A 102 37.55 0.74 1.46
CA ASP A 102 37.70 0.41 2.86
C ASP A 102 38.75 -0.70 2.97
N GLU A 103 39.89 -0.36 3.58
CA GLU A 103 41.03 -1.25 3.76
C GLU A 103 40.72 -2.44 4.68
N ASN A 104 39.67 -2.33 5.51
CA ASN A 104 39.21 -3.40 6.38
C ASN A 104 38.13 -4.28 5.72
N HIS A 105 37.61 -3.89 4.56
CA HIS A 105 36.62 -4.67 3.84
C HIS A 105 37.31 -5.74 2.97
N VAL A 106 36.81 -6.98 3.00
CA VAL A 106 37.42 -8.15 2.33
C VAL A 106 37.62 -7.94 0.82
N ARG A 107 36.87 -7.02 0.20
CA ARG A 107 36.97 -6.69 -1.23
C ARG A 107 37.67 -5.35 -1.52
N GLY A 108 38.29 -4.71 -0.52
CA GLY A 108 38.94 -3.40 -0.65
C GLY A 108 37.97 -2.22 -0.77
N GLY A 109 36.73 -2.39 -0.30
CA GLY A 109 35.67 -1.39 -0.34
C GLY A 109 34.28 -1.97 -0.52
N TYR A 110 33.29 -1.08 -0.51
CA TYR A 110 31.87 -1.39 -0.66
C TYR A 110 31.18 -0.39 -1.59
N GLU A 111 30.05 -0.80 -2.16
CA GLU A 111 29.24 0.04 -3.03
C GLU A 111 28.46 1.07 -2.20
N VAL A 112 28.48 2.33 -2.62
CA VAL A 112 27.79 3.44 -1.97
C VAL A 112 26.84 4.10 -2.95
N ILE A 113 25.60 4.27 -2.50
CA ILE A 113 24.56 4.95 -3.27
C ILE A 113 24.59 6.43 -2.90
N TYR A 114 24.95 7.27 -3.86
CA TYR A 114 24.89 8.72 -3.75
C TYR A 114 23.54 9.20 -4.29
N ALA A 115 22.70 9.68 -3.38
CA ALA A 115 21.44 10.35 -3.66
C ALA A 115 21.45 11.71 -2.98
N ASP A 116 20.99 12.75 -3.68
CA ASP A 116 20.79 14.05 -3.07
C ASP A 116 19.56 14.05 -2.15
N CYS A 117 19.40 15.11 -1.34
CA CYS A 117 18.27 15.22 -0.42
C CYS A 117 16.91 15.16 -1.12
N GLN A 118 16.84 15.61 -2.38
CA GLN A 118 15.62 15.54 -3.19
C GLN A 118 15.31 14.09 -3.60
N THR A 119 16.31 13.32 -4.00
CA THR A 119 16.17 11.90 -4.36
C THR A 119 15.78 11.07 -3.14
N HIS A 120 16.34 11.35 -1.97
CA HIS A 120 15.91 10.71 -0.72
C HIS A 120 14.44 10.99 -0.39
N ALA A 121 13.99 12.24 -0.54
CA ALA A 121 12.58 12.58 -0.34
C ALA A 121 11.67 11.86 -1.35
N LEU A 122 12.09 11.72 -2.61
CA LEU A 122 11.36 10.96 -3.63
C LEU A 122 11.28 9.46 -3.30
N ILE A 123 12.36 8.87 -2.79
CA ILE A 123 12.39 7.47 -2.33
C ILE A 123 11.39 7.27 -1.18
N GLN A 124 11.39 8.18 -0.20
CA GLN A 124 10.45 8.11 0.91
C GLN A 124 8.99 8.15 0.40
N CYS A 125 8.65 9.11 -0.45
CA CYS A 125 7.30 9.19 -1.01
C CYS A 125 6.94 7.98 -1.87
N ALA A 126 7.89 7.39 -2.61
CA ALA A 126 7.66 6.15 -3.34
C ALA A 126 7.31 4.99 -2.40
N ASN A 127 8.00 4.87 -1.25
CA ASN A 127 7.72 3.85 -0.25
C ASN A 127 6.33 4.04 0.40
N GLU A 128 5.94 5.28 0.71
CA GLU A 128 4.60 5.59 1.22
C GLU A 128 3.51 5.20 0.20
N LEU A 129 3.73 5.51 -1.08
CA LEU A 129 2.81 5.13 -2.16
C LEU A 129 2.74 3.61 -2.37
N HIS A 130 3.85 2.89 -2.22
CA HIS A 130 3.86 1.42 -2.21
C HIS A 130 3.03 0.87 -1.06
N GLY A 131 3.20 1.40 0.16
CA GLY A 131 2.42 1.01 1.32
C GLY A 131 0.92 1.19 1.12
N VAL A 132 0.50 2.31 0.54
CA VAL A 132 -0.92 2.54 0.20
C VAL A 132 -1.42 1.52 -0.82
N ARG A 133 -0.66 1.25 -1.88
CA ARG A 133 -1.04 0.27 -2.91
C ARG A 133 -1.26 -1.11 -2.30
N ASP A 134 -0.36 -1.53 -1.41
CA ASP A 134 -0.44 -2.84 -0.75
C ASP A 134 -1.62 -2.93 0.19
N MET A 135 -1.90 -1.87 0.98
CA MET A 135 -3.05 -1.84 1.88
C MET A 135 -4.39 -1.81 1.14
N VAL A 136 -4.51 -1.02 0.07
CA VAL A 136 -5.71 -1.02 -0.78
C VAL A 136 -5.93 -2.40 -1.39
N SER A 137 -4.86 -3.02 -1.91
CA SER A 137 -4.93 -4.38 -2.46
C SER A 137 -5.38 -5.40 -1.40
N ALA A 138 -4.85 -5.29 -0.17
CA ALA A 138 -5.25 -6.15 0.94
C ALA A 138 -6.72 -5.98 1.31
N VAL A 139 -7.24 -4.74 1.32
CA VAL A 139 -8.66 -4.46 1.56
C VAL A 139 -9.53 -5.07 0.45
N LEU A 140 -9.17 -4.88 -0.82
CA LEU A 140 -9.92 -5.40 -1.96
C LEU A 140 -9.95 -6.94 -1.97
N HIS A 141 -8.80 -7.58 -1.72
CA HIS A 141 -8.70 -9.03 -1.61
C HIS A 141 -9.45 -9.57 -0.39
N GLY A 142 -9.34 -8.90 0.76
CA GLY A 142 -10.06 -9.27 1.99
C GLY A 142 -11.58 -9.20 1.79
N ALA A 143 -12.08 -8.11 1.23
CA ALA A 143 -13.51 -7.95 0.92
C ALA A 143 -14.01 -9.01 -0.08
N ARG A 144 -13.21 -9.36 -1.09
CA ARG A 144 -13.54 -10.43 -2.04
C ARG A 144 -13.55 -11.80 -1.37
N ALA A 145 -12.57 -12.09 -0.52
CA ALA A 145 -12.49 -13.35 0.22
C ALA A 145 -13.69 -13.53 1.16
N MET A 146 -14.10 -12.47 1.88
CA MET A 146 -15.31 -12.51 2.72
C MET A 146 -16.57 -12.82 1.92
N ARG A 147 -16.74 -12.21 0.74
CA ARG A 147 -17.88 -12.47 -0.13
C ARG A 147 -17.92 -13.92 -0.60
N VAL A 148 -16.79 -14.43 -1.12
CA VAL A 148 -16.69 -15.81 -1.60
C VAL A 148 -16.93 -16.82 -0.47
N SER A 149 -16.39 -16.56 0.73
CA SER A 149 -16.65 -17.40 1.90
C SER A 149 -18.13 -17.44 2.28
N GLN A 150 -18.82 -16.30 2.24
CA GLN A 150 -20.26 -16.24 2.52
C GLN A 150 -21.05 -17.04 1.49
N GLU A 151 -20.74 -16.88 0.20
CA GLU A 151 -21.38 -17.65 -0.89
C GLU A 151 -21.20 -19.17 -0.73
N ILE A 152 -20.03 -19.63 -0.25
CA ILE A 152 -19.75 -21.05 0.01
C ILE A 152 -20.49 -21.56 1.25
N LEU A 153 -20.62 -20.74 2.30
CA LEU A 153 -21.28 -21.13 3.55
C LEU A 153 -22.81 -21.14 3.45
N ASP A 154 -23.38 -20.31 2.58
CA ASP A 154 -24.82 -20.23 2.34
C ASP A 154 -25.35 -21.26 1.31
N ALA A 155 -24.43 -21.98 0.62
CA ALA A 155 -24.74 -23.02 -0.37
C ALA A 155 -24.91 -24.42 0.25
#